data_AF-A0AAU9C0S1-F1
#
_entry.id   AF-A0AAU9C0S1-F1
#
_cell.length_a   1.000
_cell.length_b   1.000
_cell.length_c   1.000
_cell.angle_alpha   90.00
_cell.angle_beta   90.00
_cell.angle_gamma   90.00
#
_symmetry.space_group_name_H-M   'P 1'
#
loop_
_entity.id
_entity.type
_entity.pdbx_description
1 polymer ?
#
loop_
_entity_poly.entity_id
_entity_poly.type
_entity_poly.pdbx_seq_one_letter_code
_entity_poly.pdbx_strand_id
1 'polypeptide(L)'
;MLEKPLALSEVFVSIPDPRQSSKVTYDLVEVLVVVVCAVICGADTLVEIELWGKEKLDWLRRYVPLPHGIPSHDTLGRILAMIDPEAFGSAFQRWAVSVVPALER
;
A
#
# COMPACT_ATOMS: atom_id res chain seq x y z
N MET A 1 -24.59 -15.50 1.92
CA MET A 1 -23.31 -15.57 1.17
C MET A 1 -22.43 -14.50 1.80
N LEU A 2 -21.35 -14.86 2.49
CA LEU A 2 -20.41 -13.84 2.96
C LEU A 2 -19.71 -13.30 1.71
N GLU A 3 -19.88 -12.02 1.41
CA GLU A 3 -19.20 -11.40 0.28
C GLU A 3 -17.68 -11.48 0.50
N LYS A 4 -16.92 -11.73 -0.57
CA LYS A 4 -15.47 -11.80 -0.50
C LYS A 4 -14.94 -10.42 -0.07
N PRO A 5 -14.04 -10.32 0.92
CA PRO A 5 -13.42 -9.05 1.29
C PRO A 5 -12.68 -8.44 0.10
N LEU A 6 -12.66 -7.10 0.04
CA LEU A 6 -11.88 -6.37 -0.95
C LEU A 6 -10.39 -6.59 -0.71
N ALA A 7 -9.59 -6.62 -1.77
CA ALA A 7 -8.14 -6.55 -1.67
C ALA A 7 -7.68 -5.08 -1.50
N LEU A 8 -6.51 -4.89 -0.88
CA LEU A 8 -5.89 -3.57 -0.75
C LEU A 8 -5.70 -2.89 -2.12
N SER A 9 -5.27 -3.66 -3.12
CA SER A 9 -5.10 -3.16 -4.49
C SER A 9 -6.41 -2.67 -5.11
N GLU A 10 -7.55 -3.28 -4.77
CA GLU A 10 -8.87 -2.89 -5.29
C GLU A 10 -9.39 -1.58 -4.67
N VAL A 11 -8.95 -1.23 -3.45
CA VAL A 11 -9.34 0.04 -2.83
C VAL A 11 -8.37 1.17 -3.18
N PHE A 12 -7.08 0.88 -3.31
CA PHE A 12 -6.06 1.92 -3.53
C PHE A 12 -6.02 2.50 -4.95
N VAL A 13 -6.63 1.83 -5.94
CA VAL A 13 -6.84 2.42 -7.27
C VAL A 13 -7.67 3.71 -7.24
N SER A 14 -8.42 3.99 -6.16
CA SER A 14 -9.16 5.25 -6.01
C SER A 14 -8.31 6.41 -5.51
N ILE A 15 -7.06 6.18 -5.11
CA ILE A 15 -6.17 7.22 -4.59
C ILE A 15 -5.51 7.91 -5.79
N PRO A 16 -5.70 9.22 -5.99
CA PRO A 16 -5.02 9.94 -7.04
C PRO A 16 -3.50 9.88 -6.85
N ASP A 17 -2.76 9.67 -7.94
CA ASP A 17 -1.30 9.75 -7.90
C ASP A 17 -0.85 11.21 -8.14
N PRO A 18 -0.37 11.93 -7.11
CA PRO A 18 0.06 13.33 -7.24
C PRO A 18 1.44 13.45 -7.91
N ARG A 19 2.12 12.33 -8.17
CA ARG A 19 3.49 12.33 -8.71
C ARG A 19 3.46 12.68 -10.19
N GLN A 20 4.54 13.32 -10.64
CA GLN A 20 4.73 13.61 -12.06
C GLN A 20 4.92 12.29 -12.84
N SER A 21 3.97 11.94 -13.71
CA SER A 21 3.92 10.65 -14.42
C SER A 21 5.21 10.25 -15.15
N SER A 22 5.94 11.20 -15.73
CA SER A 22 7.23 10.95 -16.42
C SER A 22 8.40 10.63 -15.49
N LYS A 23 8.21 10.75 -14.16
CA LYS A 23 9.22 10.50 -13.12
C LYS A 23 8.81 9.37 -12.17
N VAL A 24 7.81 8.57 -12.54
CA VAL A 24 7.33 7.45 -11.73
C VAL A 24 8.01 6.16 -12.18
N THR A 25 8.70 5.50 -11.25
CA THR A 25 9.26 4.14 -11.44
C THR A 25 8.40 3.07 -10.78
N TYR A 26 7.79 3.39 -9.63
CA TYR A 26 7.04 2.43 -8.82
C TYR A 26 5.55 2.78 -8.87
N ASP A 27 4.72 1.80 -9.22
CA ASP A 27 3.27 1.93 -9.20
C ASP A 27 2.78 2.31 -7.79
N LEU A 28 1.85 3.27 -7.71
CA LEU A 28 1.38 3.78 -6.41
C LEU A 28 0.65 2.70 -5.61
N VAL A 29 -0.20 1.92 -6.27
CA VAL A 29 -1.00 0.88 -5.63
C VAL A 29 -0.09 -0.20 -5.07
N GLU A 30 0.89 -0.64 -5.86
CA GLU A 30 1.87 -1.64 -5.42
C GLU A 30 2.66 -1.14 -4.20
N VAL A 31 3.12 0.10 -4.20
CA VAL A 31 3.85 0.69 -3.06
C VAL A 31 2.98 0.74 -1.81
N LEU A 32 1.72 1.17 -1.94
CA LEU A 32 0.80 1.27 -0.81
C LEU A 32 0.43 -0.09 -0.22
N VAL A 33 0.30 -1.13 -1.05
CA VAL A 33 0.13 -2.51 -0.59
C VAL A 33 1.32 -2.93 0.27
N VAL A 34 2.55 -2.69 -0.19
CA VAL A 34 3.77 -3.03 0.58
C VAL A 34 3.80 -2.29 1.92
N VAL A 35 3.54 -0.98 1.92
CA VAL A 35 3.56 -0.15 3.13
C VAL A 35 2.57 -0.67 4.17
N VAL A 36 1.31 -0.91 3.77
CA VAL A 36 0.29 -1.40 4.71
C VAL A 36 0.62 -2.78 5.26
N CYS A 37 1.07 -3.71 4.42
CA CYS A 37 1.45 -5.03 4.90
C CYS A 37 2.64 -4.98 5.86
N ALA A 38 3.63 -4.13 5.59
CA ALA A 38 4.79 -3.94 6.45
C ALA A 38 4.37 -3.39 7.83
N VAL A 39 3.55 -2.33 7.85
CA VAL A 39 3.07 -1.70 9.09
C VAL A 39 2.23 -2.67 9.91
N ILE A 40 1.35 -3.47 9.27
CA ILE A 40 0.59 -4.51 9.98
C ILE A 40 1.52 -5.57 10.60
N CYS A 41 2.67 -5.83 10.00
CA CYS A 41 3.70 -6.72 10.53
C CYS A 41 4.62 -6.07 11.59
N GLY A 42 4.37 -4.80 11.96
CA GLY A 42 5.16 -4.08 12.97
C GLY A 42 6.40 -3.35 12.45
N ALA A 43 6.48 -3.05 11.15
CA ALA A 43 7.50 -2.15 10.61
C ALA A 43 7.05 -0.69 10.80
N ASP A 44 7.63 0.02 11.76
CA ASP A 44 7.19 1.35 12.19
C ASP A 44 7.97 2.50 11.53
N THR A 45 9.09 2.20 10.87
CA THR A 45 9.94 3.17 10.17
C THR A 45 10.04 2.88 8.67
N LEU A 46 10.36 3.91 7.87
CA LEU A 46 10.57 3.74 6.42
C LEU A 46 11.71 2.75 6.10
N VAL A 47 12.73 2.70 6.95
CA VAL A 47 13.85 1.76 6.83
C VAL A 47 13.38 0.33 7.08
N GLU A 48 12.55 0.12 8.10
CA GLU A 48 11.95 -1.19 8.39
C GLU A 48 10.97 -1.62 7.29
N ILE A 49 10.19 -0.70 6.72
CA ILE A 49 9.29 -1.00 5.58
C ILE A 49 10.11 -1.42 4.36
N GLU A 50 11.20 -0.72 4.04
CA GLU A 50 12.10 -1.10 2.96
C GLU A 50 12.70 -2.49 3.22
N LEU A 51 13.20 -2.74 4.44
CA LEU A 51 13.80 -4.02 4.83
C LEU A 51 12.78 -5.15 4.72
N TRP A 52 11.61 -5.01 5.34
CA TRP A 52 10.54 -5.98 5.32
C TRP A 52 10.08 -6.27 3.88
N GLY A 53 9.90 -5.22 3.07
CA GLY A 53 9.51 -5.36 1.67
C GLY A 53 10.52 -6.19 0.90
N LYS A 54 11.82 -5.98 1.12
CA LYS A 54 12.88 -6.75 0.46
C LYS A 54 12.88 -8.21 0.91
N GLU A 55 12.72 -8.46 2.22
CA GLU A 55 12.64 -9.82 2.77
C GLU A 55 11.40 -10.60 2.29
N LYS A 56 10.30 -9.90 2.01
CA LYS A 56 9.03 -10.50 1.58
C LYS A 56 8.75 -10.34 0.09
N LEU A 57 9.71 -9.87 -0.72
CA LEU A 57 9.49 -9.54 -2.13
C LEU A 57 8.88 -10.71 -2.93
N ASP A 58 9.43 -11.91 -2.78
CA ASP A 58 8.91 -13.10 -3.49
C ASP A 58 7.49 -13.48 -3.03
N TRP A 59 7.17 -13.25 -1.75
CA TRP A 59 5.84 -13.47 -1.21
C TRP A 59 4.85 -12.43 -1.72
N LEU A 60 5.25 -11.14 -1.76
CA LEU A 60 4.47 -10.01 -2.25
C LEU A 60 4.13 -10.16 -3.74
N ARG A 61 5.07 -10.69 -4.54
CA ARG A 61 4.91 -10.95 -5.98
C ARG A 61 3.78 -11.90 -6.35
N ARG A 62 3.24 -12.62 -5.37
CA ARG A 62 2.06 -13.49 -5.55
C ARG A 62 0.74 -12.68 -5.54
N TYR A 63 0.78 -11.41 -5.12
CA TYR A 63 -0.39 -10.54 -4.98
C TYR A 63 -0.28 -9.24 -5.79
N VAL A 64 0.94 -8.70 -5.95
CA VAL A 64 1.21 -7.48 -6.75
C VAL A 64 2.50 -7.63 -7.59
N PRO A 65 2.60 -7.06 -8.81
CA PRO A 65 3.73 -7.33 -9.71
C PRO A 65 5.13 -6.94 -9.22
N LEU A 66 5.33 -5.72 -8.70
CA LEU A 66 6.62 -5.21 -8.22
C LEU A 66 7.79 -5.43 -9.21
N PRO A 67 7.66 -4.97 -10.49
CA PRO A 67 8.67 -5.22 -11.52
C PRO A 67 10.01 -4.53 -11.21
N HIS A 68 9.96 -3.41 -10.49
CA HIS A 68 11.13 -2.63 -10.06
C HIS A 68 11.57 -2.95 -8.63
N GLY A 69 10.97 -3.96 -7.99
CA GLY A 69 11.26 -4.32 -6.61
C GLY A 69 10.71 -3.31 -5.61
N ILE A 70 11.44 -3.12 -4.50
CA ILE A 70 11.00 -2.31 -3.36
C ILE A 70 11.68 -0.95 -3.41
N PRO A 71 10.94 0.17 -3.34
CA PRO A 71 11.54 1.49 -3.28
C PRO A 71 12.42 1.64 -2.03
N SER A 72 13.46 2.48 -2.12
CA SER A 72 14.25 2.88 -0.94
C SER A 72 13.40 3.64 0.08
N HIS A 73 13.80 3.65 1.35
CA HIS A 73 13.16 4.45 2.41
C HIS A 73 13.01 5.93 2.02
N ASP A 74 14.00 6.54 1.35
CA ASP A 74 13.89 7.90 0.81
C ASP A 74 12.78 8.06 -0.24
N THR A 75 12.62 7.05 -1.10
CA THR A 75 11.57 7.06 -2.13
C THR A 75 10.20 6.84 -1.51
N LEU A 76 10.08 5.92 -0.54
CA LEU A 76 8.87 5.73 0.25
C LEU A 76 8.47 7.03 0.97
N GLY A 77 9.42 7.69 1.63
CA GLY A 77 9.20 8.96 2.33
C GLY A 77 8.65 10.04 1.40
N ARG A 78 9.24 10.21 0.21
CA ARG A 78 8.72 11.15 -0.80
C ARG A 78 7.30 10.80 -1.25
N ILE A 79 7.04 9.54 -1.57
CA ILE A 79 5.73 9.08 -2.04
C ILE A 79 4.69 9.37 -0.96
N LEU A 80 4.90 8.88 0.27
CA LEU A 80 3.94 9.01 1.37
C LEU A 80 3.70 10.47 1.76
N ALA A 81 4.72 11.33 1.67
CA ALA A 81 4.58 12.77 1.95
C ALA A 81 3.72 13.53 0.92
N MET A 82 3.52 12.98 -0.29
CA MET A 82 2.69 13.61 -1.32
C MET A 82 1.24 13.11 -1.31
N ILE A 83 0.97 11.95 -0.72
CA ILE A 83 -0.36 11.33 -0.76
C ILE A 83 -1.35 12.13 0.08
N ASP A 84 -2.55 12.31 -0.46
CA ASP A 84 -3.67 12.87 0.29
C ASP A 84 -4.08 11.91 1.42
N PRO A 85 -3.93 12.31 2.70
CA PRO A 85 -4.24 11.45 3.84
C PRO A 85 -5.73 11.10 3.92
N GLU A 86 -6.64 11.96 3.45
CA GLU A 86 -8.08 11.69 3.46
C GLU A 86 -8.45 10.63 2.42
N ALA A 87 -7.89 10.74 1.22
CA ALA A 87 -8.06 9.74 0.16
C ALA A 87 -7.53 8.37 0.58
N PHE A 88 -6.33 8.34 1.19
CA PHE A 88 -5.76 7.11 1.73
C PHE A 88 -6.62 6.51 2.84
N GLY A 89 -6.98 7.32 3.84
CA GLY A 89 -7.79 6.87 4.98
C GLY A 89 -9.15 6.32 4.54
N SER A 90 -9.82 6.99 3.61
CA SER A 90 -11.09 6.53 3.04
C SER A 90 -10.95 5.19 2.30
N ALA A 91 -9.89 5.02 1.50
CA ALA A 91 -9.64 3.76 0.80
C ALA A 91 -9.31 2.62 1.79
N PHE A 92 -8.44 2.87 2.77
CA PHE A 92 -8.07 1.91 3.79
C PHE A 92 -9.27 1.50 4.65
N GLN A 93 -10.14 2.45 5.04
CA GLN A 93 -11.35 2.15 5.80
C GLN A 93 -12.31 1.24 5.03
N ARG A 94 -12.51 1.47 3.72
CA ARG A 94 -13.32 0.57 2.88
C ARG A 94 -12.80 -0.85 2.89
N TRP A 95 -11.48 -1.02 2.81
CA TRP A 95 -10.86 -2.34 2.93
C TRP A 95 -11.06 -2.94 4.33
N ALA A 96 -10.79 -2.18 5.39
CA ALA A 96 -10.90 -2.65 6.77
C ALA A 96 -12.32 -3.10 7.12
N VAL A 97 -13.34 -2.34 6.70
CA VAL A 97 -14.76 -2.70 6.85
C VAL A 97 -15.09 -3.99 6.09
N SER A 98 -14.57 -4.16 4.87
CA SER A 98 -14.82 -5.39 4.09
C SER A 98 -14.23 -6.66 4.73
N VAL A 99 -13.14 -6.53 5.49
CA VAL A 99 -12.48 -7.63 6.21
C VAL A 99 -13.10 -7.84 7.59
N VAL A 100 -13.47 -6.74 8.26
CA VAL A 100 -14.04 -6.72 9.60
C VAL A 100 -15.36 -5.93 9.58
N PRO A 101 -16.49 -6.57 9.20
CA PRO A 101 -17.78 -5.87 9.10
C PRO A 101 -18.24 -5.19 10.40
N ALA A 102 -17.74 -5.63 11.56
CA ALA A 102 -18.01 -4.99 12.85
C ALA A 102 -17.45 -3.55 12.98
N LEU A 103 -16.64 -3.09 12.02
CA LEU A 103 -16.17 -1.72 11.94
C LEU A 103 -17.16 -0.76 11.25
N GLU A 104 -18.25 -1.28 10.66
CA GLU A 104 -19.37 -0.46 10.21
C GLU A 104 -20.06 0.16 11.44
N ARG A 105 -19.87 1.45 11.65
CA ARG A 105 -20.56 2.24 12.69
C ARG A 105 -21.29 3.41 12.05
#